data_AF-A0A5D2WXE9-F1
#
_entry.id   AF-A0A5D2WXE9-F1
#
_cell.length_a   1.000
_cell.length_b   1.000
_cell.length_c   1.000
_cell.angle_alpha   90.00
_cell.angle_beta   90.00
_cell.angle_gamma   90.00
#
_symmetry.space_group_name_H-M   'P 1'
#
loop_
_entity.id
_entity.type
_entity.pdbx_description
1 polymer ?
#
loop_
_entity_poly.entity_id
_entity_poly.type
_entity_poly.pdbx_seq_one_letter_code
_entity_poly.pdbx_strand_id
1 'polypeptide(L)'
;DLKFQLPQSTSRWKKKLYSFLLNRLKLPDILLMAIFSLSLKAWILVILWFILAHVAHKWDLGPLYILGTGFCTIFLNPGRRQPGDVSAYSIFNEDFRELPGTLNADAIDRDIRTGQF
;
A
#
# COMPACT_ATOMS: atom_id res chain seq x y z
N ASP A 1 -8.38 -11.14 16.15
CA ASP A 1 -8.16 -12.41 15.42
C ASP A 1 -8.47 -12.29 13.93
N LEU A 2 -7.45 -12.04 13.10
CA LEU A 2 -7.59 -12.11 11.63
C LEU A 2 -7.61 -13.58 11.19
N LYS A 3 -8.79 -14.22 11.21
CA LYS A 3 -8.97 -15.56 10.67
C LYS A 3 -9.23 -15.47 9.17
N PHE A 4 -8.27 -15.92 8.36
CA PHE A 4 -8.41 -15.98 6.91
C PHE A 4 -9.51 -16.99 6.53
N GLN A 5 -10.62 -16.51 5.96
CA GLN A 5 -11.68 -17.36 5.44
C GLN A 5 -11.54 -17.49 3.93
N LEU A 6 -11.25 -18.70 3.45
CA LEU A 6 -11.19 -19.01 2.02
C LEU A 6 -12.57 -18.78 1.37
N PRO A 7 -12.65 -18.03 0.25
CA PRO A 7 -13.90 -17.89 -0.50
C PRO A 7 -14.42 -19.27 -0.95
N GLN A 8 -15.71 -19.52 -0.75
CA GLN A 8 -16.37 -20.80 -1.06
C GLN A 8 -16.22 -21.23 -2.53
N SER A 9 -15.99 -20.28 -3.46
CA SER A 9 -15.81 -20.50 -4.90
C SER A 9 -14.40 -20.94 -5.34
N THR A 10 -13.51 -21.25 -4.40
CA THR A 10 -12.11 -21.55 -4.71
C THR A 10 -11.94 -22.96 -5.33
N SER A 11 -11.32 -23.02 -6.52
CA SER A 11 -10.97 -24.26 -7.26
C SER A 11 -10.33 -25.34 -6.36
N ARG A 12 -10.69 -26.61 -6.57
CA ARG A 12 -10.23 -27.77 -5.76
C ARG A 12 -8.71 -27.84 -5.62
N TRP A 13 -7.96 -27.43 -6.64
CA TRP A 13 -6.50 -27.39 -6.63
C TRP A 13 -5.94 -26.36 -5.64
N LYS A 14 -6.54 -25.18 -5.55
CA LYS A 14 -6.14 -24.13 -4.59
C LYS A 14 -6.42 -24.56 -3.15
N LYS A 15 -7.53 -25.29 -2.91
CA LYS A 15 -7.81 -25.89 -1.58
C LYS A 15 -6.78 -26.94 -1.18
N LYS A 16 -6.33 -27.77 -2.14
CA LYS A 16 -5.28 -28.79 -1.90
C LYS A 16 -3.90 -28.15 -1.67
N LEU A 17 -3.59 -27.07 -2.38
CA LEU A 17 -2.37 -26.29 -2.17
C LEU A 17 -2.38 -25.59 -0.81
N TYR A 18 -3.51 -24.98 -0.43
CA TYR A 18 -3.71 -24.37 0.88
C TYR A 18 -3.49 -25.39 2.01
N SER A 19 -4.16 -26.55 1.94
CA SER A 19 -4.02 -27.57 2.98
C SER A 19 -2.60 -28.15 3.05
N PHE A 20 -1.91 -28.26 1.91
CA PHE A 20 -0.51 -28.65 1.88
C PHE A 20 0.40 -27.61 2.57
N LEU A 21 0.28 -26.33 2.21
CA LEU A 21 1.07 -25.24 2.78
C LEU A 21 0.84 -25.07 4.29
N LEU A 22 -0.42 -25.17 4.74
CA LEU A 22 -0.77 -25.06 6.15
C LEU A 22 -0.30 -26.27 6.96
N ASN A 23 -0.60 -27.50 6.51
CA ASN A 23 -0.34 -28.70 7.30
C ASN A 23 1.11 -29.17 7.25
N ARG A 24 1.83 -28.95 6.14
CA ARG A 24 3.20 -29.43 5.96
C ARG A 24 4.24 -28.36 6.26
N LEU A 25 3.93 -27.10 5.97
CA LEU A 25 4.87 -25.99 6.11
C LEU A 25 4.55 -25.06 7.31
N LYS A 26 3.42 -25.28 8.00
CA LYS A 26 2.95 -24.48 9.17
C LYS A 26 3.06 -22.97 8.94
N LEU A 27 2.78 -22.53 7.71
CA LEU A 27 2.89 -21.11 7.40
C LEU A 27 1.80 -20.33 8.12
N PRO A 28 2.11 -19.15 8.69
CA PRO A 28 1.12 -18.25 9.25
C PRO A 28 0.13 -17.78 8.16
N ASP A 29 -1.13 -17.60 8.55
CA ASP A 29 -2.24 -17.26 7.66
C ASP A 29 -1.99 -15.99 6.83
N ILE A 30 -1.18 -15.06 7.34
CA ILE A 30 -0.80 -13.81 6.65
C ILE A 30 -0.05 -14.10 5.35
N LEU A 31 0.85 -15.10 5.34
CA LEU A 31 1.61 -15.46 4.16
C LEU A 31 0.72 -16.16 3.12
N LEU A 32 -0.19 -17.01 3.58
CA LEU A 32 -1.20 -17.64 2.72
C LEU A 32 -2.08 -16.58 2.06
N MET A 33 -2.54 -15.60 2.83
CA MET A 33 -3.33 -14.49 2.33
C MET A 33 -2.58 -13.71 1.24
N ALA A 34 -1.31 -13.37 1.46
CA ALA A 34 -0.49 -12.72 0.44
C ALA A 34 -0.35 -13.58 -0.83
N ILE A 35 -0.06 -14.88 -0.69
CA ILE A 35 0.10 -15.81 -1.81
C ILE A 35 -1.16 -15.89 -2.67
N PHE A 36 -2.33 -16.01 -2.04
CA PHE A 36 -3.59 -16.16 -2.76
C PHE A 36 -4.20 -14.82 -3.23
N SER A 37 -3.80 -13.70 -2.64
CA SER A 37 -4.29 -12.37 -3.01
C SER A 37 -3.56 -11.76 -4.22
N LEU A 38 -2.31 -12.15 -4.47
CA LEU A 38 -1.54 -11.64 -5.60
C LEU A 38 -1.89 -12.37 -6.91
N SER A 39 -2.00 -11.62 -8.00
CA SER A 39 -2.14 -12.19 -9.34
C SER A 39 -0.84 -12.85 -9.81
N LEU A 40 -0.94 -13.78 -10.77
CA LEU A 40 0.24 -14.45 -11.35
C LEU A 40 1.24 -13.43 -11.95
N LYS A 41 0.74 -12.36 -12.58
CA LYS A 41 1.57 -11.29 -13.14
C LYS A 41 2.36 -10.57 -12.04
N ALA A 42 1.73 -10.30 -10.90
CA ALA A 42 2.40 -9.67 -9.77
C ALA A 42 3.50 -10.59 -9.19
N TRP A 43 3.24 -11.90 -9.10
CA TRP A 43 4.27 -12.88 -8.70
C TRP A 43 5.48 -12.91 -9.63
N ILE A 44 5.27 -12.85 -10.95
CA ILE A 44 6.36 -12.76 -11.93
C ILE A 44 7.20 -11.49 -11.69
N LEU A 45 6.56 -10.34 -11.46
CA LEU A 45 7.25 -9.09 -11.19
C LEU A 45 8.05 -9.14 -9.88
N VAL A 46 7.49 -9.73 -8.82
CA VAL A 46 8.19 -9.90 -7.53
C VAL A 46 9.45 -10.78 -7.71
N ILE A 47 9.32 -11.92 -8.39
CA ILE A 47 10.46 -12.81 -8.65
C ILE A 47 11.53 -12.10 -9.48
N LEU A 48 11.11 -11.40 -10.54
CA LEU A 48 12.01 -10.63 -11.39
C LEU A 48 12.75 -9.54 -10.60
N TRP A 49 12.04 -8.84 -9.71
CA TRP A 49 12.61 -7.83 -8.84
C TRP A 49 13.69 -8.41 -7.91
N PHE A 50 13.48 -9.59 -7.32
CA PHE A 50 14.51 -10.26 -6.52
C PHE A 50 15.74 -10.69 -7.35
N ILE A 51 15.55 -11.18 -8.58
CA ILE A 51 16.66 -11.54 -9.47
C ILE A 51 17.50 -10.30 -9.80
N LEU A 52 16.84 -9.19 -10.16
CA LEU A 52 17.49 -7.92 -10.43
C LEU A 52 18.21 -7.36 -9.19
N ALA A 53 17.64 -7.52 -8.00
CA ALA A 53 18.29 -7.13 -6.75
C ALA A 53 19.61 -7.88 -6.53
N HIS A 54 19.63 -9.19 -6.81
CA HIS A 54 20.86 -9.99 -6.73
C HIS A 54 21.92 -9.53 -7.73
N VAL A 55 21.52 -9.20 -8.96
CA VAL A 55 22.42 -8.66 -9.98
C VAL A 55 22.96 -7.29 -9.55
N ALA A 56 22.11 -6.38 -9.07
CA ALA A 56 22.53 -5.06 -8.61
C ALA A 56 23.50 -5.13 -7.43
N HIS A 57 23.29 -6.07 -6.50
CA HIS A 57 24.23 -6.33 -5.41
C HIS A 57 25.60 -6.77 -5.92
N LYS A 58 25.68 -7.61 -6.97
CA LYS A 58 26.96 -8.01 -7.56
C LYS A 58 27.75 -6.85 -8.19
N TRP A 59 27.08 -5.75 -8.50
CA TRP A 59 27.65 -4.57 -9.14
C TRP A 59 27.85 -3.42 -8.12
N ASP A 60 27.75 -3.72 -6.81
CA ASP A 60 27.79 -2.74 -5.70
C ASP A 60 26.72 -1.61 -5.80
N LEU A 61 25.68 -1.83 -6.61
CA LEU A 61 24.56 -0.91 -6.82
C LEU A 61 23.32 -1.30 -6.00
N GLY A 62 23.44 -2.26 -5.07
CA GLY A 62 22.34 -2.77 -4.26
C GLY A 62 21.52 -1.67 -3.57
N PRO A 63 22.14 -0.75 -2.81
CA PRO A 63 21.42 0.34 -2.16
C PRO A 63 20.68 1.24 -3.16
N LEU A 64 21.31 1.57 -4.28
CA LEU A 64 20.69 2.40 -5.32
C LEU A 64 19.48 1.71 -5.96
N TYR A 65 19.58 0.40 -6.19
CA TYR A 65 18.49 -0.42 -6.70
C TYR A 65 17.29 -0.41 -5.76
N ILE A 66 17.50 -0.64 -4.46
CA ILE A 66 16.43 -0.64 -3.46
C ILE A 66 15.81 0.75 -3.32
N LEU A 67 16.63 1.80 -3.22
CA LEU A 67 16.14 3.18 -3.14
C LEU A 67 15.36 3.58 -4.39
N GLY A 68 15.93 3.36 -5.57
CA GLY A 68 15.32 3.71 -6.85
C GLY A 68 14.00 2.96 -7.06
N THR A 69 13.98 1.65 -6.87
CA THR A 69 12.75 0.87 -7.03
C THR A 69 11.72 1.18 -5.95
N GLY A 70 12.14 1.48 -4.72
CA GLY A 70 11.24 1.92 -3.64
C GLY A 70 10.56 3.25 -3.96
N PHE A 71 11.33 4.27 -4.33
CA PHE A 71 10.78 5.57 -4.75
C PHE A 71 9.90 5.44 -5.99
N CYS A 72 10.35 4.72 -7.02
CA CYS A 72 9.52 4.45 -8.19
C CYS A 72 8.20 3.79 -7.80
N THR A 73 8.20 2.83 -6.87
CA THR A 73 6.96 2.19 -6.40
C THR A 73 6.03 3.20 -5.74
N ILE A 74 6.55 4.12 -4.92
CA ILE A 74 5.75 5.18 -4.27
C ILE A 74 5.16 6.13 -5.33
N PHE A 75 5.98 6.58 -6.27
CA PHE A 75 5.56 7.54 -7.30
C PHE A 75 4.67 6.96 -8.39
N LEU A 76 4.79 5.66 -8.67
CA LEU A 76 4.00 4.92 -9.68
C LEU A 76 2.79 4.21 -9.08
N ASN A 77 2.66 4.19 -7.75
CA ASN A 77 1.45 3.78 -7.03
C ASN A 77 0.59 4.96 -6.52
N PRO A 78 0.38 6.08 -7.26
CA PRO A 78 -0.61 7.06 -6.88
C PRO A 78 -1.97 6.45 -7.23
N GLY A 79 -2.56 5.77 -6.26
CA GLY A 79 -3.97 5.42 -6.31
C GLY A 79 -4.83 6.68 -6.46
N ARG A 80 -5.98 6.55 -7.10
CA ARG A 80 -7.03 7.59 -7.04
C ARG A 80 -7.68 7.49 -5.67
N ARG A 81 -7.40 8.43 -4.77
CA ARG A 81 -8.13 8.53 -3.50
C ARG A 81 -9.55 9.01 -3.76
N GLN A 82 -10.53 8.35 -3.18
CA GLN A 82 -11.91 8.80 -3.18
C GLN A 82 -12.12 9.82 -2.05
N PRO A 83 -13.04 10.78 -2.22
CA PRO A 83 -13.44 11.66 -1.12
C PRO A 83 -13.90 10.83 0.09
N GLY A 84 -13.32 11.08 1.25
CA GLY A 84 -13.58 10.32 2.49
C GLY A 84 -12.61 9.17 2.76
N ASP A 85 -11.66 8.88 1.86
CA ASP A 85 -10.58 7.93 2.16
C ASP A 85 -9.74 8.43 3.34
N VAL A 86 -9.55 7.57 4.33
CA VAL A 86 -8.80 7.87 5.55
C VAL A 86 -7.36 8.23 5.18
N SER A 87 -6.92 9.40 5.62
CA SER A 87 -5.53 9.84 5.49
C SER A 87 -4.87 9.86 6.87
N ALA A 88 -3.54 9.92 6.92
CA ALA A 88 -2.85 10.10 8.19
C ALA A 88 -3.31 11.38 8.93
N TYR A 89 -3.77 12.39 8.19
CA TYR A 89 -4.28 13.64 8.73
C TYR A 89 -5.68 13.50 9.34
N SER A 90 -6.54 12.66 8.76
CA SER A 90 -7.90 12.45 9.29
C SER A 90 -7.91 11.73 10.64
N ILE A 91 -6.83 11.05 11.04
CA ILE A 91 -6.67 10.50 12.39
C ILE A 91 -6.66 11.61 13.45
N PHE A 92 -6.16 12.80 13.10
CA PHE A 92 -6.04 13.94 14.01
C PHE A 92 -7.14 14.98 13.77
N ASN A 93 -7.83 14.91 12.63
CA ASN A 93 -8.82 15.88 12.20
C ASN A 93 -9.89 15.18 11.34
N GLU A 94 -10.74 14.39 11.99
CA GLU A 94 -11.78 13.57 11.35
C GLU A 94 -12.73 14.39 10.48
N ASP A 95 -13.08 15.60 10.94
CA ASP A 95 -14.01 16.49 10.27
C ASP A 95 -13.36 17.33 9.15
N PHE A 96 -12.05 17.16 8.90
CA PHE A 96 -11.28 17.99 7.98
C PHE A 96 -11.48 19.51 8.22
N ARG A 97 -11.66 19.91 9.48
CA ARG A 97 -11.82 21.33 9.80
C ARG A 97 -10.49 22.03 9.59
N GLU A 98 -10.54 23.19 8.97
CA GLU A 98 -9.40 24.09 8.88
C GLU A 98 -8.86 24.39 10.29
N LEU A 99 -7.53 24.37 10.42
CA LEU A 99 -6.87 24.61 11.70
C LEU A 99 -6.98 26.10 12.04
N PRO A 100 -7.39 26.46 13.27
CA PRO A 100 -7.44 27.86 13.67
C PRO A 100 -6.04 28.49 13.52
N GLY A 101 -5.95 29.62 12.82
CA GLY A 101 -4.69 30.31 12.53
C GLY A 101 -3.99 29.87 11.23
N THR A 102 -4.55 28.91 10.47
CA THR A 102 -4.14 28.71 9.07
C THR A 102 -4.76 29.77 8.16
N LEU A 103 -3.97 30.22 7.18
CA LEU A 103 -4.38 31.21 6.20
C LEU A 103 -5.46 30.60 5.28
N ASN A 104 -6.72 31.00 5.47
CA ASN A 104 -7.84 30.61 4.60
C ASN A 104 -8.13 31.71 3.56
N ALA A 105 -8.38 31.33 2.31
CA ALA A 105 -8.83 32.22 1.25
C ALA A 105 -10.13 32.96 1.61
N ASP A 106 -11.07 32.29 2.29
CA ASP A 106 -12.32 32.91 2.74
C ASP A 106 -12.06 33.94 3.85
N ALA A 107 -11.06 33.70 4.70
CA ALA A 107 -10.62 34.66 5.70
C ALA A 107 -9.99 35.88 5.04
N ILE A 108 -9.11 35.68 4.04
CA ILE A 108 -8.51 36.77 3.27
C ILE A 108 -9.58 37.59 2.54
N ASP A 109 -10.52 36.96 1.84
CA ASP A 109 -11.60 37.66 1.13
C ASP A 109 -12.47 38.47 2.09
N ARG A 110 -12.79 37.92 3.26
CA ARG A 110 -13.51 38.66 4.30
C ARG A 110 -12.70 39.87 4.79
N ASP A 111 -11.43 39.70 5.09
CA ASP A 111 -10.57 40.76 5.64
C ASP A 111 -10.35 41.88 4.60
N ILE A 112 -10.26 41.53 3.30
CA ILE A 112 -10.31 42.48 2.18
C ILE A 112 -11.63 43.25 2.16
N ARG A 113 -12.76 42.56 2.31
CA ARG A 113 -14.09 43.20 2.26
C ARG A 113 -14.38 44.05 3.49
N THR A 114 -13.86 43.69 4.65
CA THR A 114 -14.06 44.42 5.91
C THR A 114 -13.00 45.50 6.14
N GLY A 115 -11.97 45.59 5.31
CA GLY A 115 -10.90 46.56 5.42
C GLY A 115 -9.99 46.32 6.63
N GLN A 116 -9.92 45.08 7.13
CA GLN A 116 -9.00 44.69 8.19
C GLN A 116 -7.67 44.25 7.58
N PHE A 117 -6.80 45.20 7.27
CA PHE A 117 -5.39 44.99 6.93
C PHE A 117 -4.49 45.90 7.75
#